data_AF-A0A924YEU4-F1
#
_entry.id   AF-A0A924YEU4-F1
#
_cell.length_a   1.000
_cell.length_b   1.000
_cell.length_c   1.000
_cell.angle_alpha   90.00
_cell.angle_beta   90.00
_cell.angle_gamma   90.00
#
_symmetry.space_group_name_H-M   'P 1'
#
loop_
_entity.id
_entity.type
_entity.pdbx_description
1 polymer ?
#
loop_
_entity_poly.entity_id
_entity_poly.type
_entity_poly.pdbx_seq_one_letter_code
_entity_poly.pdbx_strand_id
1 'polypeptide(L)'
;MASSGKDFTSGKRTPTGKKNASCSFCRKSYREVGPLVEGPEDVYVCGECVELCQSILDQERRRRGTPHKLFTKVPSPRDIVTHLDKYVVGQSQTKKMLAVAVHNHYKRLMLNTDADNDVEIEKSNVLMIGPTGSGKTLIAKTLAKFLQVPFAIGDATTLTEAGYVGEDVENLLLKLLHTCDFDVESAQRGIVFIDEIDKIGKTSN
;
A
#
# COMPACT_ATOMS: atom_id res chain seq x y z
N MET A 1 -16.10 39.85 -56.17
CA MET A 1 -14.75 40.43 -56.00
C MET A 1 -14.31 40.09 -54.58
N ALA A 2 -13.72 38.91 -54.35
CA ALA A 2 -12.31 38.53 -54.57
C ALA A 2 -11.41 38.94 -53.40
N SER A 3 -10.99 37.96 -52.60
CA SER A 3 -9.67 37.80 -51.94
C SER A 3 -9.81 36.77 -50.80
N SER A 4 -9.66 35.47 -51.05
CA SER A 4 -8.39 34.73 -51.20
C SER A 4 -7.81 34.30 -49.85
N GLY A 5 -7.76 32.98 -49.68
CA GLY A 5 -7.31 32.29 -48.47
C GLY A 5 -5.82 32.49 -48.19
N LYS A 6 -5.47 32.36 -46.91
CA LYS A 6 -4.08 32.29 -46.48
C LYS A 6 -3.61 30.84 -46.50
N ASP A 7 -2.55 30.66 -47.27
CA ASP A 7 -1.84 29.42 -47.54
C ASP A 7 -1.37 28.69 -46.29
N PHE A 8 -1.76 27.42 -46.21
CA PHE A 8 -1.14 26.42 -45.36
C PHE A 8 0.16 25.97 -46.05
N THR A 9 1.30 26.51 -45.62
CA THR A 9 2.61 26.11 -46.14
C THR A 9 2.91 24.67 -45.74
N SER A 10 2.60 23.74 -46.65
CA SER A 10 3.03 22.34 -46.59
C SER A 10 4.54 22.26 -46.76
N GLY A 11 5.26 22.29 -45.64
CA GLY A 11 6.67 21.94 -45.58
C GLY A 11 6.87 20.46 -45.89
N LYS A 12 7.02 20.12 -47.17
CA LYS A 12 7.55 18.83 -47.63
C LYS A 12 9.00 18.70 -47.14
N ARG A 13 9.20 18.05 -45.99
CA ARG A 13 10.52 17.53 -45.59
C ARG A 13 10.70 16.14 -46.20
N THR A 14 11.55 16.07 -47.23
CA THR A 14 12.13 14.82 -47.74
C THR A 14 12.91 14.11 -46.63
N PRO A 15 12.70 12.80 -46.36
CA PRO A 15 13.42 12.08 -45.33
C PRO A 15 14.73 11.53 -45.88
N THR A 16 15.74 12.38 -46.07
CA THR A 16 17.11 11.96 -46.35
C THR A 16 17.87 11.86 -45.04
N GLY A 17 17.88 10.66 -44.44
CA GLY A 17 18.65 10.35 -43.22
C GLY A 17 18.31 9.02 -42.53
N LYS A 18 17.16 8.41 -42.85
CA LYS A 18 16.61 7.25 -42.11
C LYS A 18 17.12 5.86 -42.55
N LYS A 19 18.43 5.67 -42.75
CA LYS A 19 18.98 4.33 -43.06
C LYS A 19 19.97 3.79 -42.03
N ASN A 20 20.44 4.62 -41.10
CA ASN A 20 21.46 4.23 -40.10
C ASN A 20 21.04 4.53 -38.65
N ALA A 21 19.75 4.69 -38.36
CA ALA A 21 19.29 4.83 -36.99
C ALA A 21 19.42 3.48 -36.25
N SER A 22 19.95 3.51 -35.03
CA SER A 22 20.11 2.36 -34.15
C SER A 22 19.44 2.63 -32.81
N CYS A 23 18.96 1.57 -32.16
CA CYS A 23 18.37 1.66 -30.83
C CYS A 23 19.42 2.08 -29.80
N SER A 24 19.18 3.13 -29.03
CA SER A 24 20.09 3.64 -28.00
C SER A 24 20.28 2.67 -26.82
N PHE A 25 19.36 1.71 -26.64
CA PHE A 25 19.39 0.73 -25.53
C PHE A 25 20.16 -0.54 -25.91
N CYS A 26 19.79 -1.20 -27.02
CA CYS A 26 20.42 -2.46 -27.45
C CYS A 26 21.47 -2.29 -28.55
N ARG A 27 21.64 -1.08 -29.09
CA ARG A 27 22.57 -0.71 -30.18
C ARG A 27 22.37 -1.40 -31.52
N LYS A 28 21.33 -2.23 -31.65
CA LYS A 28 20.94 -2.86 -32.92
C LYS A 28 20.39 -1.82 -33.89
N SER A 29 20.63 -2.03 -35.18
CA SER A 29 20.19 -1.17 -36.28
C SER A 29 18.71 -1.40 -36.64
N TYR A 30 18.08 -0.44 -37.33
CA TYR A 30 16.71 -0.58 -37.85
C TYR A 30 16.47 -1.88 -38.64
N ARG A 31 17.50 -2.44 -39.30
CA ARG A 31 17.38 -3.70 -40.05
C ARG A 31 17.23 -4.93 -39.15
N GLU A 32 17.76 -4.88 -37.94
CA GLU A 32 17.79 -6.01 -37.01
C GLU A 32 16.58 -6.04 -36.09
N VAL A 33 16.04 -4.89 -35.71
CA VAL A 33 14.92 -4.76 -34.75
C VAL A 33 13.65 -4.16 -35.34
N GLY A 34 13.69 -3.76 -36.61
CA GLY A 34 12.55 -3.16 -37.29
C GLY A 34 12.25 -1.73 -36.79
N PRO A 35 10.96 -1.37 -36.64
CA PRO A 35 10.54 -0.01 -36.29
C PRO A 35 11.19 0.53 -35.01
N LEU A 36 11.63 1.78 -35.07
CA LEU A 36 12.18 2.52 -33.95
C LEU A 36 11.25 3.68 -33.60
N VAL A 37 11.04 3.89 -32.31
CA VAL A 37 10.37 5.07 -31.75
C VAL A 37 11.43 6.16 -31.51
N GLU A 38 11.17 7.36 -32.02
CA GLU A 38 12.06 8.52 -31.93
C GLU A 38 11.67 9.37 -30.71
N GLY A 39 12.64 9.69 -29.86
CA GLY A 39 12.52 10.57 -28.71
C GLY A 39 13.23 11.92 -28.93
N PRO A 40 13.20 12.81 -27.92
CA PRO A 40 14.01 14.02 -27.93
C PRO A 40 15.50 13.70 -28.09
N GLU A 41 16.28 14.66 -28.61
CA GLU A 41 17.75 14.56 -28.70
C GLU A 41 18.28 13.36 -29.52
N ASP A 42 17.61 13.01 -30.63
CA ASP A 42 18.02 11.91 -31.53
C ASP A 42 18.17 10.54 -30.84
N VAL A 43 17.39 10.31 -29.77
CA VAL A 43 17.31 9.02 -29.07
C VAL A 43 16.29 8.12 -29.76
N TYR A 44 16.66 6.84 -29.96
CA TYR A 44 15.77 5.85 -30.58
C TYR A 44 15.61 4.63 -29.69
N VAL A 45 14.40 4.07 -29.62
CA VAL A 45 14.12 2.82 -28.88
C VAL A 45 13.35 1.83 -29.76
N CYS A 46 13.74 0.56 -29.76
CA CYS A 46 13.05 -0.50 -30.50
C CYS A 46 11.97 -1.17 -29.67
N GLY A 47 11.03 -1.87 -30.33
CA GLY A 47 9.95 -2.61 -29.67
C GLY A 47 10.44 -3.63 -28.63
N GLU A 48 11.48 -4.41 -28.95
CA GLU A 48 12.09 -5.37 -28.01
C GLU A 48 12.55 -4.71 -26.70
N CYS A 49 13.17 -3.52 -26.79
CA CYS A 49 13.62 -2.78 -25.62
C CYS A 49 12.45 -2.19 -24.84
N VAL A 50 11.37 -1.76 -25.50
CA VAL A 50 10.15 -1.29 -24.82
C VAL A 50 9.53 -2.42 -24.01
N GLU A 51 9.38 -3.61 -24.59
CA GLU A 51 8.84 -4.79 -23.92
C GLU A 51 9.73 -5.21 -22.73
N LEU A 52 11.05 -5.22 -22.93
CA LEU A 52 12.00 -5.54 -21.87
C LEU A 52 11.93 -4.51 -20.73
N CYS A 53 11.96 -3.21 -21.05
CA CYS A 53 11.79 -2.15 -20.06
C CYS A 53 10.46 -2.28 -19.31
N GLN A 54 9.37 -2.59 -20.01
CA GLN A 54 8.07 -2.80 -19.39
C GLN A 54 8.08 -4.01 -18.44
N SER A 55 8.70 -5.12 -18.83
CA SER A 55 8.83 -6.30 -17.96
C SER A 55 9.66 -6.01 -16.70
N ILE A 56 10.76 -5.25 -16.83
CA ILE A 56 11.60 -4.82 -15.70
C ILE A 56 10.81 -3.89 -14.78
N LEU A 57 10.09 -2.91 -15.34
CA LEU A 57 9.24 -2.00 -14.58
C LEU A 57 8.11 -2.73 -13.86
N ASP A 58 7.48 -3.73 -14.49
CA ASP A 58 6.44 -4.54 -13.88
C ASP A 58 7.00 -5.46 -12.79
N GLN A 59 8.21 -5.99 -12.97
CA GLN A 59 8.90 -6.76 -11.92
C GLN A 59 9.28 -5.87 -10.74
N GLU A 60 9.76 -4.65 -10.97
CA GLU A 60 10.05 -3.67 -9.91
C GLU A 60 8.77 -3.19 -9.22
N ARG A 61 7.66 -2.99 -9.95
CA ARG A 61 6.35 -2.72 -9.36
C ARG A 61 5.85 -3.88 -8.49
N ARG A 62 6.10 -5.12 -8.89
CA ARG A 62 5.77 -6.30 -8.07
C ARG A 62 6.67 -6.40 -6.84
N ARG A 63 7.97 -6.08 -6.97
CA ARG A 63 8.95 -6.08 -5.86
C ARG A 63 8.73 -4.97 -4.84
N ARG A 64 8.36 -3.77 -5.29
CA ARG A 64 8.05 -2.64 -4.41
C ARG A 64 6.65 -2.73 -3.79
N GLY A 65 5.88 -3.77 -4.15
CA GLY A 65 4.43 -3.73 -4.05
C GLY A 65 3.86 -2.68 -5.00
N THR A 66 2.75 -2.98 -5.66
CA THR A 66 1.87 -1.89 -6.08
C THR A 66 1.57 -1.09 -4.82
N PRO A 67 1.75 0.25 -4.79
CA PRO A 67 1.14 1.03 -3.72
C PRO A 67 -0.34 0.69 -3.83
N HIS A 68 -0.82 -0.13 -2.90
CA HIS A 68 -2.24 -0.38 -2.80
C HIS A 68 -2.79 1.01 -2.60
N LYS A 69 -3.46 1.55 -3.63
CA LYS A 69 -4.29 2.73 -3.49
C LYS A 69 -5.15 2.37 -2.28
N LEU A 70 -4.90 3.10 -1.19
CA LEU A 70 -5.74 3.11 -0.01
C LEU A 70 -7.15 2.99 -0.50
N PHE A 71 -7.89 2.04 0.10
CA PHE A 71 -9.33 1.88 -0.05
C PHE A 71 -9.94 3.01 -0.88
N THR A 72 -10.44 2.72 -2.08
CA THR A 72 -11.18 3.72 -2.87
C THR A 72 -12.27 4.39 -2.02
N LYS A 73 -12.68 3.73 -0.92
CA LYS A 73 -13.54 4.21 0.14
C LYS A 73 -13.27 3.49 1.47
N VAL A 74 -13.02 4.22 2.57
CA VAL A 74 -12.99 3.62 3.93
C VAL A 74 -14.35 2.94 4.21
N PRO A 75 -14.37 1.66 4.62
CA PRO A 75 -15.62 0.96 4.87
C PRO A 75 -16.41 1.64 5.99
N SER A 76 -17.74 1.68 5.86
CA SER A 76 -18.58 2.28 6.91
C SER A 76 -18.58 1.40 8.17
N PRO A 77 -18.85 1.96 9.36
CA PRO A 77 -18.96 1.14 10.56
C PRO A 77 -20.00 0.02 10.45
N ARG A 78 -21.07 0.24 9.66
CA ARG A 78 -22.10 -0.78 9.41
C ARG A 78 -21.56 -1.95 8.59
N ASP A 79 -20.72 -1.68 7.59
CA ASP A 79 -20.12 -2.71 6.75
C ASP A 79 -19.14 -3.56 7.56
N ILE A 80 -18.34 -2.92 8.42
CA ILE A 80 -17.40 -3.60 9.32
C ILE A 80 -18.16 -4.54 10.27
N VAL A 81 -19.21 -4.04 10.94
CA VAL A 81 -20.03 -4.88 11.84
C VAL A 81 -20.65 -6.06 11.10
N THR A 82 -21.24 -5.80 9.92
CA THR A 82 -21.87 -6.83 9.08
C THR A 82 -20.87 -7.91 8.66
N HIS A 83 -19.63 -7.53 8.39
CA HIS A 83 -18.58 -8.50 8.08
C HIS A 83 -18.18 -9.32 9.32
N LEU A 84 -17.97 -8.65 10.46
CA LEU A 84 -17.62 -9.31 11.72
C LEU A 84 -18.74 -10.26 12.20
N ASP A 85 -20.00 -9.95 11.94
CA ASP A 85 -21.16 -10.79 12.28
C ASP A 85 -21.10 -12.18 11.61
N LYS A 86 -20.41 -12.32 10.47
CA LYS A 86 -20.26 -13.61 9.76
C LYS A 86 -19.33 -14.59 10.49
N TYR A 87 -18.45 -14.09 11.34
CA TYR A 87 -17.40 -14.90 11.98
C TYR A 87 -17.46 -14.86 13.50
N VAL A 88 -17.99 -13.78 14.09
CA VAL A 88 -18.02 -13.55 15.54
C VAL A 88 -19.47 -13.44 16.01
N VAL A 89 -19.94 -14.48 16.68
CA VAL A 89 -21.28 -14.55 17.26
C VAL A 89 -21.35 -13.72 18.56
N GLY A 90 -22.43 -12.97 18.75
CA GLY A 90 -22.59 -12.11 19.94
C GLY A 90 -21.70 -10.87 19.90
N GLN A 91 -21.22 -10.36 21.05
CA GLN A 91 -20.26 -9.24 21.15
C GLN A 91 -20.67 -7.96 20.37
N SER A 92 -21.98 -7.67 20.28
CA SER A 92 -22.50 -6.60 19.42
C SER A 92 -21.98 -5.21 19.78
N GLN A 93 -21.79 -4.94 21.08
CA GLN A 93 -21.22 -3.66 21.54
C GLN A 93 -19.75 -3.52 21.13
N THR A 94 -18.94 -4.55 21.34
CA THR A 94 -17.53 -4.59 20.94
C THR A 94 -17.37 -4.39 19.43
N LYS A 95 -18.19 -5.08 18.62
CA LYS A 95 -18.16 -4.91 17.15
C LYS A 95 -18.48 -3.49 16.72
N LYS A 96 -19.48 -2.84 17.34
CA LYS A 96 -19.84 -1.44 17.05
C LYS A 96 -18.71 -0.47 17.43
N MET A 97 -18.15 -0.60 18.64
CA MET A 97 -17.06 0.27 19.10
C MET A 97 -15.82 0.13 18.22
N LEU A 98 -15.44 -1.11 17.91
CA LEU A 98 -14.29 -1.40 17.05
C LEU A 98 -14.50 -0.86 15.63
N ALA A 99 -15.69 -1.03 15.07
CA ALA A 99 -16.02 -0.52 13.75
C ALA A 99 -15.89 1.00 13.65
N VAL A 100 -16.31 1.74 14.68
CA VAL A 100 -16.15 3.21 14.73
C VAL A 100 -14.67 3.59 14.88
N ALA A 101 -13.94 2.97 15.81
CA ALA A 101 -12.53 3.26 16.04
C ALA A 101 -11.68 3.03 14.78
N VAL A 102 -11.93 1.92 14.09
CA VAL A 102 -11.24 1.55 12.85
C VAL A 102 -11.61 2.48 11.71
N HIS A 103 -12.89 2.79 11.52
CA HIS A 103 -13.33 3.74 10.51
C HIS A 103 -12.64 5.10 10.68
N ASN A 104 -12.61 5.61 11.91
CA ASN A 104 -11.94 6.87 12.22
C ASN A 104 -10.42 6.79 12.01
N HIS A 105 -9.79 5.69 12.40
CA HIS A 105 -8.36 5.47 12.20
C HIS A 105 -7.96 5.56 10.73
N TYR A 106 -8.67 4.86 9.83
CA TYR A 106 -8.36 4.90 8.41
C TYR A 106 -8.78 6.21 7.74
N LYS A 107 -9.86 6.85 8.21
CA LYS A 107 -10.23 8.20 7.77
C LYS A 107 -9.12 9.22 8.08
N ARG A 108 -8.53 9.15 9.28
CA ARG A 108 -7.37 9.96 9.67
C ARG A 108 -6.16 9.73 8.76
N LEU A 109 -5.83 8.46 8.46
CA LEU A 109 -4.70 8.14 7.57
C LEU A 109 -4.90 8.70 6.16
N MET A 110 -6.13 8.72 5.64
CA MET A 110 -6.42 9.34 4.35
C MET A 110 -6.30 10.87 4.41
N LEU A 111 -6.87 11.52 5.44
CA LEU A 111 -6.83 12.97 5.58
C LEU A 111 -5.41 13.53 5.81
N ASN A 112 -4.55 12.81 6.53
CA ASN A 112 -3.16 13.22 6.72
C ASN A 112 -2.34 13.26 5.41
N THR A 113 -2.87 12.71 4.30
CA THR A 113 -2.26 12.81 2.97
C THR A 113 -2.68 14.11 2.27
N ASP A 114 -3.81 14.70 2.66
CA ASP A 114 -4.37 15.93 2.09
C ASP A 114 -4.02 17.11 3.03
N ALA A 115 -2.95 17.84 2.70
CA ALA A 115 -2.34 18.90 3.52
C ALA A 115 -3.23 20.14 3.81
N ASP A 116 -4.53 20.09 3.54
CA ASP A 116 -5.45 21.24 3.51
C ASP A 116 -6.67 21.07 4.44
N ASN A 117 -6.61 20.12 5.39
CA ASN A 117 -7.70 19.88 6.35
C ASN A 117 -7.31 20.32 7.77
N ASP A 118 -8.04 21.31 8.28
CA ASP A 118 -7.95 21.87 9.66
C ASP A 118 -8.55 20.94 10.74
N VAL A 119 -8.80 19.67 10.38
CA VAL A 119 -9.47 18.68 11.25
C VAL A 119 -8.44 17.68 11.76
N GLU A 120 -7.97 17.90 12.99
CA GLU A 120 -7.13 16.95 13.70
C GLU A 120 -7.98 15.77 14.22
N ILE A 121 -7.70 14.57 13.73
CA ILE A 121 -8.26 13.34 14.29
C ILE A 121 -7.17 12.68 15.15
N GLU A 122 -7.45 12.44 16.42
CA GLU A 122 -6.50 11.75 17.30
C GLU A 122 -6.40 10.25 16.98
N LYS A 123 -5.25 9.65 17.30
CA LYS A 123 -5.07 8.19 17.17
C LYS A 123 -5.84 7.48 18.29
N SER A 124 -6.84 6.69 17.92
CA SER A 124 -7.55 5.80 18.87
C SER A 124 -6.94 4.40 18.87
N ASN A 125 -6.32 4.01 19.97
CA ASN A 125 -5.98 2.60 20.25
C ASN A 125 -7.16 1.92 20.94
N VAL A 126 -7.26 0.59 20.83
CA VAL A 126 -8.38 -0.18 21.38
C VAL A 126 -7.87 -1.20 22.40
N LEU A 127 -8.43 -1.16 23.62
CA LEU A 127 -8.25 -2.19 24.64
C LEU A 127 -9.49 -3.09 24.67
N MET A 128 -9.31 -4.39 24.43
CA MET A 128 -10.40 -5.38 24.48
C MET A 128 -10.33 -6.18 25.78
N ILE A 129 -11.33 -5.99 26.65
CA ILE A 129 -11.44 -6.71 27.93
C ILE A 129 -12.53 -7.78 27.81
N GLY A 130 -12.21 -9.00 28.23
CA GLY A 130 -13.17 -10.10 28.28
C GLY A 130 -12.51 -11.44 28.63
N PRO A 131 -13.30 -12.47 28.98
CA PRO A 131 -12.76 -13.76 29.39
C PRO A 131 -11.96 -14.45 28.28
N THR A 132 -11.20 -15.48 28.65
CA THR A 132 -10.55 -16.37 27.68
C THR A 132 -11.60 -17.02 26.79
N GLY A 133 -11.28 -17.22 25.50
CA GLY A 133 -12.20 -17.83 24.54
C GLY A 133 -13.36 -16.96 24.05
N SER A 134 -13.48 -15.69 24.47
CA SER A 134 -14.58 -14.79 24.03
C SER A 134 -14.46 -14.27 22.59
N GLY A 135 -13.39 -14.62 21.87
CA GLY A 135 -13.18 -14.25 20.48
C GLY A 135 -12.37 -12.97 20.23
N LYS A 136 -11.66 -12.41 21.24
CA LYS A 136 -10.82 -11.20 21.09
C LYS A 136 -9.84 -11.31 19.91
N THR A 137 -9.03 -12.37 19.90
CA THR A 137 -8.05 -12.65 18.85
C THR A 137 -8.71 -12.92 17.50
N LEU A 138 -9.89 -13.56 17.48
CA LEU A 138 -10.66 -13.83 16.26
C LEU A 138 -11.19 -12.52 15.64
N ILE A 139 -11.71 -11.61 16.46
CA ILE A 139 -12.17 -10.28 16.02
C ILE A 139 -11.02 -9.54 15.33
N ALA A 140 -9.85 -9.45 15.97
CA ALA A 140 -8.69 -8.74 15.41
C ALA A 140 -8.23 -9.33 14.08
N LYS A 141 -8.09 -10.66 14.00
CA LYS A 141 -7.70 -11.36 12.75
C LYS A 141 -8.73 -11.18 11.63
N THR A 142 -10.02 -11.27 11.96
CA THR A 142 -11.10 -11.12 10.97
C THR A 142 -11.14 -9.69 10.43
N LEU A 143 -10.96 -8.70 11.30
CA LEU A 143 -10.91 -7.30 10.91
C LEU A 143 -9.73 -7.03 9.96
N ALA A 144 -8.53 -7.49 10.28
CA ALA A 144 -7.36 -7.30 9.41
C ALA A 144 -7.55 -7.93 8.02
N LYS A 145 -8.12 -9.14 7.97
CA LYS A 145 -8.48 -9.82 6.70
C LYS A 145 -9.52 -9.04 5.90
N PHE A 146 -10.54 -8.51 6.55
CA PHE A 146 -11.58 -7.71 5.90
C PHE A 146 -11.00 -6.43 5.28
N LEU A 147 -10.10 -5.78 6.00
CA LEU A 147 -9.44 -4.55 5.58
C LEU A 147 -8.28 -4.80 4.61
N GLN A 148 -7.83 -6.04 4.44
CA GLN A 148 -6.67 -6.37 3.61
C GLN A 148 -5.42 -5.58 4.01
N VAL A 149 -5.21 -5.41 5.32
CA VAL A 149 -4.07 -4.69 5.88
C VAL A 149 -3.10 -5.66 6.56
N PRO A 150 -1.81 -5.32 6.64
CA PRO A 150 -0.82 -6.09 7.38
C PRO A 150 -1.23 -6.29 8.83
N PHE A 151 -0.92 -7.46 9.40
CA PHE A 151 -1.33 -7.82 10.75
C PHE A 151 -0.18 -8.50 11.49
N ALA A 152 0.20 -7.93 12.64
CA ALA A 152 1.17 -8.53 13.55
C ALA A 152 0.48 -8.86 14.88
N ILE A 153 0.76 -10.05 15.39
CA ILE A 153 0.32 -10.50 16.70
C ILE A 153 1.54 -10.73 17.58
N GLY A 154 1.52 -10.17 18.79
CA GLY A 154 2.54 -10.34 19.80
C GLY A 154 1.90 -10.71 21.14
N ASP A 155 2.62 -11.49 21.93
CA ASP A 155 2.26 -11.78 23.32
C ASP A 155 2.94 -10.75 24.22
N ALA A 156 2.19 -10.12 25.12
CA ALA A 156 2.74 -9.13 26.02
C ALA A 156 3.73 -9.74 27.03
N THR A 157 3.61 -11.03 27.35
CA THR A 157 4.52 -11.72 28.29
C THR A 157 5.95 -11.86 27.75
N THR A 158 6.12 -11.89 26.43
CA THR A 158 7.42 -12.01 25.80
C THR A 158 8.14 -10.66 25.65
N LEU A 159 7.41 -9.56 25.84
CA LEU A 159 7.95 -8.20 25.81
C LEU A 159 8.67 -7.92 27.13
N THR A 160 9.99 -8.06 27.12
CA THR A 160 10.84 -7.78 28.27
C THR A 160 11.23 -6.31 28.31
N GLU A 161 11.41 -5.77 29.51
CA GLU A 161 12.04 -4.47 29.70
C GLU A 161 13.51 -4.53 29.19
N ALA A 162 13.99 -3.42 28.61
CA ALA A 162 15.19 -3.37 27.78
C ALA A 162 16.39 -4.17 28.34
N GLY A 163 16.96 -5.07 27.53
CA GLY A 163 18.26 -5.71 27.78
C GLY A 163 18.23 -7.13 28.37
N TYR A 164 17.07 -7.77 28.48
CA TYR A 164 16.98 -9.21 28.80
C TYR A 164 16.51 -10.02 27.59
N VAL A 165 16.93 -11.29 27.53
CA VAL A 165 16.65 -12.23 26.43
C VAL A 165 15.13 -12.43 26.31
N GLY A 166 14.50 -11.79 25.33
CA GLY A 166 13.06 -11.80 25.05
C GLY A 166 12.73 -11.25 23.66
N GLU A 167 11.47 -11.34 23.21
CA GLU A 167 11.02 -10.64 22.00
C GLU A 167 10.93 -9.14 22.32
N ASP A 168 11.79 -8.33 21.71
CA ASP A 168 11.70 -6.88 21.81
C ASP A 168 10.39 -6.35 21.20
N VAL A 169 9.89 -5.20 21.67
CA VAL A 169 8.81 -4.45 21.02
C VAL A 169 9.16 -4.17 19.54
N GLU A 170 10.45 -3.97 19.26
CA GLU A 170 10.97 -3.83 17.90
C GLU A 170 10.72 -5.08 17.04
N ASN A 171 10.79 -6.28 17.61
CA ASN A 171 10.51 -7.52 16.88
C ASN A 171 9.04 -7.59 16.41
N LEU A 172 8.10 -7.00 17.15
CA LEU A 172 6.70 -6.97 16.73
C LEU A 172 6.50 -6.06 15.50
N LEU A 173 7.18 -4.92 15.47
CA LEU A 173 7.20 -4.03 14.31
C LEU A 173 7.97 -4.65 13.14
N LEU A 174 9.06 -5.37 13.40
CA LEU A 174 9.82 -6.11 12.40
C LEU A 174 8.96 -7.22 11.78
N LYS A 175 8.19 -7.96 12.58
CA LYS A 175 7.19 -8.93 12.10
C LYS A 175 6.17 -8.24 11.18
N LEU A 176 5.66 -7.06 11.56
CA LEU A 176 4.74 -6.30 10.71
C LEU A 176 5.40 -5.91 9.38
N LEU A 177 6.62 -5.37 9.41
CA LEU A 177 7.37 -5.02 8.19
C LEU A 177 7.64 -6.23 7.30
N HIS A 178 7.97 -7.39 7.88
CA HIS A 178 8.11 -8.63 7.13
C HIS A 178 6.81 -9.03 6.43
N THR A 179 5.64 -8.87 7.08
CA THR A 179 4.35 -9.13 6.41
C THR A 179 4.02 -8.14 5.29
N CYS A 180 4.79 -7.05 5.19
CA CYS A 180 4.67 -6.02 4.15
C CYS A 180 5.78 -6.11 3.10
N ASP A 181 6.63 -7.15 3.09
CA ASP A 181 7.84 -7.20 2.25
C ASP A 181 8.73 -5.94 2.42
N PHE A 182 8.79 -5.41 3.65
CA PHE A 182 9.48 -4.16 4.02
C PHE A 182 8.92 -2.88 3.38
N ASP A 183 7.70 -2.92 2.84
CA ASP A 183 6.97 -1.71 2.46
C ASP A 183 6.50 -0.92 3.70
N VAL A 184 7.16 0.20 3.93
CA VAL A 184 6.88 1.12 5.05
C VAL A 184 5.48 1.74 4.91
N GLU A 185 5.02 2.05 3.70
CA GLU A 185 3.70 2.67 3.51
C GLU A 185 2.57 1.68 3.88
N SER A 186 2.73 0.41 3.50
CA SER A 186 1.81 -0.64 3.90
C SER A 186 1.87 -0.90 5.41
N ALA A 187 3.07 -0.94 6.01
CA ALA A 187 3.24 -1.17 7.43
C ALA A 187 2.61 -0.06 8.30
N GLN A 188 2.67 1.20 7.86
CA GLN A 188 2.01 2.34 8.53
C GLN A 188 0.48 2.18 8.64
N ARG A 189 -0.12 1.35 7.79
CA ARG A 189 -1.56 1.06 7.75
C ARG A 189 -1.92 -0.26 8.44
N GLY A 190 -0.92 -0.98 8.94
CA GLY A 190 -1.06 -2.28 9.57
C GLY A 190 -1.71 -2.24 10.95
N ILE A 191 -2.20 -3.38 11.38
CA ILE A 191 -2.77 -3.59 12.71
C ILE A 191 -1.78 -4.39 13.55
N VAL A 192 -1.48 -3.86 14.73
CA VAL A 192 -0.73 -4.57 15.77
C VAL A 192 -1.69 -5.01 16.86
N PHE A 193 -1.71 -6.30 17.16
CA PHE A 193 -2.52 -6.89 18.21
C PHE A 193 -1.61 -7.48 19.30
N ILE A 194 -1.76 -6.98 20.52
CA ILE A 194 -0.99 -7.42 21.69
C ILE A 194 -1.95 -8.22 22.57
N ASP A 195 -1.69 -9.51 22.75
CA ASP A 195 -2.45 -10.41 23.62
C ASP A 195 -1.81 -10.51 25.02
N GLU A 196 -2.52 -11.05 26.00
CA GLU A 196 -2.02 -11.27 27.38
C GLU A 196 -1.49 -10.01 28.12
N ILE A 197 -2.00 -8.82 27.78
CA ILE A 197 -1.60 -7.56 28.43
C ILE A 197 -1.84 -7.57 29.96
N ASP A 198 -2.77 -8.39 30.45
CA ASP A 198 -3.05 -8.57 31.87
C ASP A 198 -1.91 -9.21 32.65
N LYS A 199 -0.94 -9.83 31.97
CA LYS A 199 0.21 -10.50 32.59
C LYS A 199 1.35 -9.56 32.93
N ILE A 200 1.49 -8.44 32.22
CA ILE A 200 2.53 -7.43 32.48
C ILE A 200 2.28 -6.71 33.81
N GLY A 201 1.01 -6.49 34.18
CA GLY A 201 0.63 -5.72 35.37
C GLY A 201 0.80 -6.43 36.72
N LYS A 202 1.28 -7.68 36.75
CA LYS A 202 1.46 -8.45 38.01
C LYS A 202 2.80 -8.21 38.72
N THR A 203 3.65 -7.35 38.18
CA THR A 203 4.98 -7.05 38.73
C THR A 203 5.03 -5.83 39.64
N SER A 204 3.89 -5.29 40.08
CA SER A 204 3.86 -4.25 41.12
C SER A 204 3.97 -4.88 42.51
N ASN A 205 5.17 -4.82 43.07
CA ASN A 205 5.39 -4.71 44.52
C ASN A 205 4.67 -3.48 45.08
#